data_AF-A0A699QQZ4-F1
#
_entry.id   AF-A0A699QQZ4-F1
#
_cell.length_a   1.000
_cell.length_b   1.000
_cell.length_c   1.000
_cell.angle_alpha   90.00
_cell.angle_beta   90.00
_cell.angle_gamma   90.00
#
_symmetry.space_group_name_H-M   'P 1'
#
loop_
_entity.id
_entity.type
_entity.pdbx_description
1 polymer ?
#
loop_
_entity_poly.entity_id
_entity_poly.type
_entity_poly.pdbx_seq_one_letter_code
_entity_poly.pdbx_strand_id
1 'polypeptide(L)'
;MPGYCNLFTGWPGSGKSEFVRQLLLLQAVFAEKKTLIFAPEDMPKESWYDALIHSLTGQDPDPEAQHALPKAYYKRAAEWVRGYFSVVVAPKGYGKTPGHILDVFEAARAKHGFDHYVLDPWNKCDHSGMVAAGGFQPYLVKELGNFTDCENPDVLIAFDWKTARYSFNGTVPLAHPLVYSLYGDMSKVAEPAPEPAPRGGIR
;
A
#
# COMPACT_ATOMS: atom_id res chain seq x y z
N MET A 1 22.78 -4.81 4.48
CA MET A 1 22.55 -5.24 3.07
C MET A 1 21.77 -4.12 2.40
N PRO A 2 21.85 -3.95 1.07
CA PRO A 2 20.88 -3.10 0.36
C PRO A 2 19.45 -3.59 0.66
N GLY A 3 18.50 -2.68 0.84
CA GLY A 3 17.09 -3.02 1.04
C GLY A 3 16.47 -3.62 -0.22
N TYR A 4 15.38 -4.37 -0.07
CA TYR A 4 14.58 -4.85 -1.21
C TYR A 4 13.42 -3.89 -1.47
N CYS A 5 13.23 -3.49 -2.73
CA CYS A 5 12.04 -2.76 -3.16
C CYS A 5 11.05 -3.72 -3.83
N ASN A 6 9.95 -4.01 -3.13
CA ASN A 6 8.86 -4.86 -3.59
C ASN A 6 7.72 -4.04 -4.17
N LEU A 7 7.14 -4.55 -5.26
CA LEU A 7 6.12 -3.83 -6.01
C LEU A 7 4.82 -4.62 -6.12
N PHE A 8 3.73 -4.04 -5.61
CA PHE A 8 2.40 -4.64 -5.61
C PHE A 8 1.49 -3.86 -6.54
N THR A 9 0.98 -4.53 -7.58
CA THR A 9 0.18 -3.90 -8.64
C THR A 9 -1.16 -4.61 -8.81
N GLY A 10 -2.17 -3.91 -9.35
CA GLY A 10 -3.48 -4.48 -9.70
C GLY A 10 -4.64 -3.49 -9.58
N TRP A 11 -5.86 -3.98 -9.91
CA TRP A 11 -7.11 -3.20 -9.99
C TRP A 11 -7.55 -2.62 -8.63
N PRO A 12 -8.39 -1.57 -8.56
CA PRO A 12 -8.71 -0.93 -7.30
C PRO A 12 -9.74 -1.80 -6.58
N GLY A 13 -9.64 -1.89 -5.27
CA GLY A 13 -10.46 -2.85 -4.54
C GLY A 13 -10.15 -4.32 -4.83
N SER A 14 -9.07 -4.64 -5.56
CA SER A 14 -8.60 -6.03 -5.71
C SER A 14 -7.92 -6.59 -4.45
N GLY A 15 -8.01 -5.90 -3.31
CA GLY A 15 -7.45 -6.34 -2.03
C GLY A 15 -5.95 -6.14 -1.85
N LYS A 16 -5.26 -5.35 -2.70
CA LYS A 16 -3.78 -5.18 -2.61
C LYS A 16 -3.32 -4.59 -1.29
N SER A 17 -3.92 -3.47 -0.90
CA SER A 17 -3.62 -2.79 0.36
C SER A 17 -3.90 -3.70 1.55
N GLU A 18 -4.98 -4.48 1.49
CA GLU A 18 -5.32 -5.45 2.55
C GLU A 18 -4.32 -6.61 2.61
N PHE A 19 -3.92 -7.16 1.46
CA PHE A 19 -2.90 -8.20 1.38
C PHE A 19 -1.55 -7.72 1.95
N VAL A 20 -1.13 -6.53 1.55
CA VAL A 20 0.08 -5.86 2.06
C VAL A 20 -0.03 -5.66 3.57
N ARG A 21 -1.15 -5.12 4.06
CA ARG A 21 -1.41 -4.89 5.49
C ARG A 21 -1.33 -6.19 6.29
N GLN A 22 -1.92 -7.27 5.79
CA GLN A 22 -1.85 -8.58 6.42
C GLN A 22 -0.42 -9.13 6.49
N LEU A 23 0.36 -9.01 5.42
CA LEU A 23 1.77 -9.43 5.43
C LEU A 23 2.58 -8.64 6.47
N LEU A 24 2.40 -7.31 6.52
CA LEU A 24 3.09 -6.47 7.48
C LEU A 24 2.68 -6.81 8.93
N LEU A 25 1.40 -7.09 9.16
CA LEU A 25 0.90 -7.56 10.46
C LEU A 25 1.56 -8.88 10.88
N LEU A 26 1.68 -9.85 9.95
CA LEU A 26 2.38 -11.11 10.22
C LEU A 26 3.87 -10.87 10.55
N GLN A 27 4.54 -9.95 9.85
CA GLN A 27 5.92 -9.58 10.16
C GLN A 27 6.05 -8.93 11.55
N ALA A 28 5.10 -8.09 11.96
CA ALA A 28 5.08 -7.53 13.30
C ALA A 28 4.84 -8.60 14.38
N VAL A 29 3.90 -9.53 14.14
CA VAL A 29 3.56 -10.59 15.10
C VAL A 29 4.67 -11.62 15.27
N PHE A 30 5.26 -12.09 14.16
CA PHE A 30 6.18 -13.24 14.19
C PHE A 30 7.66 -12.86 14.11
N ALA A 31 7.99 -11.68 13.59
CA ALA A 31 9.37 -11.23 13.41
C ALA A 31 9.65 -9.89 14.13
N GLU A 32 8.68 -9.37 14.89
CA GLU A 32 8.80 -8.13 15.66
C GLU A 32 9.25 -6.91 14.84
N LYS A 33 8.98 -6.93 13.53
CA LYS A 33 9.37 -5.85 12.61
C LYS A 33 8.38 -4.69 12.63
N LYS A 34 8.90 -3.46 12.58
CA LYS A 34 8.11 -2.23 12.62
C LYS A 34 7.98 -1.58 11.25
N THR A 35 6.84 -0.95 11.00
CA THR A 35 6.49 -0.39 9.69
C THR A 35 6.13 1.10 9.78
N LEU A 36 6.73 1.88 8.89
CA LEU A 36 6.30 3.24 8.53
C LEU A 36 5.48 3.18 7.25
N ILE A 37 4.33 3.88 7.25
CA ILE A 37 3.46 3.90 6.08
C ILE A 37 3.01 5.31 5.73
N PHE A 38 3.07 5.64 4.45
CA PHE A 38 2.38 6.78 3.87
C PHE A 38 1.14 6.27 3.13
N ALA A 39 -0.02 6.43 3.77
CA ALA A 39 -1.32 6.00 3.25
C ALA A 39 -2.31 7.17 3.15
N PRO A 40 -2.15 8.07 2.16
CA PRO A 40 -2.99 9.26 2.06
C PRO A 40 -4.46 8.96 1.71
N GLU A 41 -4.77 7.77 1.17
CA GLU A 41 -6.16 7.36 0.87
C GLU A 41 -6.90 6.83 2.09
N ASP A 42 -6.18 6.27 3.07
CA ASP A 42 -6.75 5.70 4.31
C ASP A 42 -6.84 6.75 5.42
N MET A 43 -7.12 8.00 5.05
CA MET A 43 -7.28 9.11 6.01
C MET A 43 -8.77 9.28 6.35
N PRO A 44 -9.14 9.41 7.64
CA PRO A 44 -8.28 9.65 8.79
C PRO A 44 -7.49 8.39 9.24
N LYS A 45 -6.25 8.59 9.72
CA LYS A 45 -5.30 7.51 10.06
C LYS A 45 -5.87 6.48 11.05
N GLU A 46 -6.83 6.88 11.86
CA GLU A 46 -7.55 6.03 12.79
C GLU A 46 -8.18 4.83 12.08
N SER A 47 -8.79 5.03 10.91
CA SER A 47 -9.36 3.95 10.10
C SER A 47 -8.32 2.93 9.65
N TRP A 48 -7.08 3.37 9.39
CA TRP A 48 -5.98 2.48 9.07
C TRP A 48 -5.58 1.60 10.25
N TYR A 49 -5.52 2.17 11.45
CA TYR A 49 -5.24 1.42 12.68
C TYR A 49 -6.37 0.46 13.04
N ASP A 50 -7.63 0.88 12.87
CA ASP A 50 -8.80 0.04 13.12
C ASP A 50 -8.80 -1.20 12.20
N ALA A 51 -8.42 -1.06 10.92
CA ALA A 51 -8.25 -2.20 10.03
C ALA A 51 -7.21 -3.20 10.53
N LEU A 52 -6.06 -2.74 11.05
CA LEU A 52 -5.07 -3.64 11.66
C LEU A 52 -5.59 -4.30 12.94
N ILE A 53 -6.32 -3.58 13.79
CA ILE A 53 -6.89 -4.12 15.02
C ILE A 53 -7.92 -5.20 14.67
N HIS A 54 -8.74 -4.97 13.66
CA HIS A 54 -9.68 -5.97 13.14
C HIS A 54 -8.92 -7.22 12.70
N SER A 55 -7.91 -7.10 11.84
CA SER A 55 -7.14 -8.25 11.33
C SER A 55 -6.34 -8.97 12.43
N LEU A 56 -5.88 -8.25 13.46
CA LEU A 56 -5.15 -8.82 14.60
C LEU A 56 -6.06 -9.61 15.55
N THR A 57 -7.28 -9.13 15.78
CA THR A 57 -8.18 -9.68 16.81
C THR A 57 -9.27 -10.58 16.25
N GLY A 58 -9.57 -10.48 14.96
CA GLY A 58 -10.73 -11.12 14.31
C GLY A 58 -12.08 -10.57 14.80
N GLN A 59 -12.09 -9.41 15.48
CA GLN A 59 -13.29 -8.76 16.00
C GLN A 59 -13.39 -7.33 15.48
N ASP A 60 -14.62 -6.83 15.39
CA ASP A 60 -14.88 -5.51 14.81
C ASP A 60 -14.44 -4.41 15.80
N PRO A 61 -13.59 -3.45 15.41
CA PRO A 61 -13.18 -2.34 16.26
C PRO A 61 -14.32 -1.34 16.55
N ASP A 62 -15.39 -1.33 15.77
CA ASP A 62 -16.56 -0.49 16.00
C ASP A 62 -17.33 -0.98 17.25
N PRO A 63 -17.48 -0.15 18.30
CA PRO A 63 -18.20 -0.54 19.51
C PRO A 63 -19.70 -0.81 19.29
N GLU A 64 -20.28 -0.37 18.17
CA GLU A 64 -21.69 -0.58 17.83
C GLU A 64 -21.93 -1.85 17.00
N ALA A 65 -20.86 -2.53 16.56
CA ALA A 65 -20.97 -3.76 15.77
C ALA A 65 -21.45 -4.97 16.58
N GLN A 66 -22.13 -5.91 15.91
CA GLN A 66 -22.64 -7.14 16.54
C GLN A 66 -21.53 -8.00 17.17
N HIS A 67 -20.33 -7.97 16.60
CA HIS A 67 -19.15 -8.70 17.07
C HIS A 67 -18.04 -7.73 17.49
N ALA A 68 -18.43 -6.65 18.18
CA ALA A 68 -17.54 -5.61 18.65
C ALA A 68 -16.47 -6.14 19.61
N LEU A 69 -15.25 -5.68 19.42
CA LEU A 69 -14.11 -5.90 20.29
C LEU A 69 -14.33 -5.15 21.62
N PRO A 70 -14.35 -5.83 22.78
CA PRO A 70 -14.57 -5.13 24.04
C PRO A 70 -13.49 -4.07 24.29
N LYS A 71 -13.90 -2.91 24.82
CA LYS A 71 -13.06 -1.71 24.97
C LYS A 71 -11.68 -1.96 25.61
N ALA A 72 -11.59 -2.87 26.58
CA ALA A 72 -10.32 -3.23 27.22
C ALA A 72 -9.36 -3.94 26.24
N TYR A 73 -9.88 -4.83 25.39
CA TYR A 73 -9.10 -5.51 24.36
C TYR A 73 -8.75 -4.57 23.21
N TYR A 74 -9.67 -3.68 22.80
CA TYR A 74 -9.37 -2.64 21.82
C TYR A 74 -8.18 -1.77 22.25
N LYS A 75 -8.18 -1.29 23.50
CA LYS A 75 -7.05 -0.49 24.03
C LYS A 75 -5.73 -1.25 23.98
N ARG A 76 -5.72 -2.52 24.39
CA ARG A 76 -4.53 -3.37 24.34
C ARG A 76 -4.05 -3.60 22.90
N ALA A 77 -4.96 -3.89 21.98
CA ALA A 77 -4.64 -4.08 20.57
C ALA A 77 -4.10 -2.77 19.95
N ALA A 78 -4.73 -1.64 20.24
CA ALA A 78 -4.29 -0.33 19.77
C ALA A 78 -2.90 0.05 20.30
N GLU A 79 -2.60 -0.22 21.57
CA GLU A 79 -1.27 -0.03 22.16
C GLU A 79 -0.22 -0.93 21.49
N TRP A 80 -0.55 -2.21 21.26
CA TRP A 80 0.33 -3.14 20.55
C TRP A 80 0.59 -2.68 19.10
N VAL A 81 -0.46 -2.36 18.35
CA VAL A 81 -0.36 -1.88 16.96
C VAL A 81 0.49 -0.62 16.87
N ARG A 82 0.30 0.35 17.78
CA ARG A 82 1.13 1.58 17.82
C ARG A 82 2.60 1.33 18.15
N GLY A 83 2.93 0.20 18.78
CA GLY A 83 4.32 -0.23 19.02
C GLY A 83 5.05 -0.66 17.74
N TYR A 84 4.31 -1.13 16.73
CA TYR A 84 4.86 -1.67 15.48
C TYR A 84 4.56 -0.83 14.24
N PHE A 85 3.51 -0.01 14.25
CA PHE A 85 3.06 0.70 13.06
C PHE A 85 2.94 2.19 13.30
N SER A 86 3.38 2.98 12.31
CA SER A 86 3.22 4.42 12.32
C SER A 86 2.82 4.96 10.94
N VAL A 87 1.64 5.55 10.87
CA VAL A 87 1.16 6.29 9.70
C VAL A 87 1.84 7.66 9.67
N VAL A 88 2.64 7.89 8.64
CA VAL A 88 3.29 9.16 8.33
C VAL A 88 2.31 10.06 7.60
N VAL A 89 2.09 11.23 8.18
CA VAL A 89 1.32 12.30 7.56
C VAL A 89 2.31 13.36 7.11
N ALA A 90 2.44 13.54 5.79
CA ALA A 90 3.26 14.62 5.25
C ALA A 90 2.77 15.98 5.84
N PRO A 91 3.67 16.80 6.43
CA PRO A 91 3.29 18.08 6.99
C PRO A 91 2.58 18.97 5.95
N LYS A 92 1.64 19.82 6.40
CA LYS A 92 1.02 20.82 5.51
C LYS A 92 2.13 21.69 4.90
N GLY A 93 2.18 21.76 3.57
CA GLY A 93 3.17 22.55 2.83
C GLY A 93 4.49 21.82 2.52
N TYR A 94 4.70 20.60 3.01
CA TYR A 94 5.81 19.76 2.56
C TYR A 94 5.46 19.13 1.21
N GLY A 95 6.44 19.05 0.30
CA GLY A 95 6.23 18.40 -0.98
C GLY A 95 5.90 16.92 -0.77
N LYS A 96 4.92 16.39 -1.50
CA LYS A 96 4.50 14.98 -1.40
C LYS A 96 5.28 14.08 -2.35
N THR A 97 6.50 14.45 -2.73
CA THR A 97 7.32 13.66 -3.65
C THR A 97 7.80 12.39 -2.94
N PRO A 98 8.10 11.30 -3.68
CA PRO A 98 8.63 10.08 -3.08
C PRO A 98 9.90 10.34 -2.25
N GLY A 99 10.82 11.17 -2.76
CA GLY A 99 12.02 11.59 -2.01
C GLY A 99 11.73 12.29 -0.69
N HIS A 100 10.79 13.25 -0.63
CA HIS A 100 10.45 13.89 0.64
C HIS A 100 9.79 12.93 1.64
N ILE A 101 9.00 11.97 1.16
CA ILE A 101 8.41 10.95 2.02
C ILE A 101 9.50 10.02 2.57
N LEU A 102 10.49 9.67 1.74
CA LEU A 102 11.67 8.91 2.15
C LEU A 102 12.46 9.66 3.23
N ASP A 103 12.67 10.98 3.10
CA ASP A 103 13.35 11.78 4.12
C ASP A 103 12.63 11.71 5.47
N VAL A 104 11.29 11.75 5.46
CA VAL A 104 10.48 11.61 6.67
C VAL A 104 10.59 10.20 7.25
N PHE A 105 10.63 9.16 6.39
CA PHE A 105 10.83 7.78 6.84
C PHE A 105 12.20 7.58 7.48
N GLU A 106 13.28 8.04 6.86
CA GLU A 106 14.64 7.96 7.39
C GLU A 106 14.76 8.70 8.74
N ALA A 107 14.16 9.89 8.86
CA ALA A 107 14.15 10.62 10.11
C ALA A 107 13.38 9.88 11.23
N ALA A 108 12.22 9.30 10.91
CA ALA A 108 11.42 8.52 11.85
C ALA A 108 12.14 7.24 12.28
N ARG A 109 12.78 6.56 11.33
CA ARG A 109 13.60 5.38 11.59
C ARG A 109 14.78 5.69 12.49
N ALA A 110 15.59 6.70 12.18
CA ALA A 110 16.77 7.05 12.97
C ALA A 110 16.42 7.28 14.45
N LYS A 111 15.18 7.71 14.73
CA LYS A 111 14.67 7.94 16.07
C LYS A 111 14.00 6.73 16.74
N HIS A 112 13.38 5.83 15.96
CA HIS A 112 12.46 4.81 16.49
C HIS A 112 12.72 3.36 16.04
N GLY A 113 13.68 3.14 15.12
CA GLY A 113 14.10 1.83 14.63
C GLY A 113 13.02 1.10 13.84
N PHE A 114 12.62 1.65 12.69
CA PHE A 114 11.64 1.02 11.78
C PHE A 114 12.32 0.17 10.70
N ASP A 115 11.66 -0.93 10.30
CA ASP A 115 12.19 -1.96 9.40
C ASP A 115 11.57 -1.94 8.00
N HIS A 116 10.35 -1.41 7.86
CA HIS A 116 9.64 -1.38 6.58
C HIS A 116 9.15 0.02 6.24
N TYR A 117 9.24 0.37 4.96
CA TYR A 117 8.63 1.58 4.41
C TYR A 117 7.54 1.20 3.43
N VAL A 118 6.35 1.81 3.57
CA VAL A 118 5.21 1.52 2.72
C VAL A 118 4.68 2.78 2.08
N LEU A 119 4.53 2.77 0.75
CA LEU A 119 3.82 3.81 -0.01
C LEU A 119 2.54 3.22 -0.58
N ASP A 120 1.38 3.67 -0.08
CA ASP A 120 0.08 3.15 -0.51
C ASP A 120 -0.96 4.28 -0.74
N PRO A 121 -1.21 4.72 -1.98
CA PRO A 121 -0.59 4.28 -3.23
C PRO A 121 0.51 5.23 -3.73
N TRP A 122 1.45 4.70 -4.53
CA TRP A 122 2.51 5.46 -5.21
C TRP A 122 1.97 6.70 -5.94
N ASN A 123 0.86 6.55 -6.67
CA ASN A 123 0.28 7.59 -7.52
C ASN A 123 -0.22 8.83 -6.77
N LYS A 124 -0.32 8.79 -5.44
CA LYS A 124 -0.70 9.96 -4.64
C LYS A 124 0.49 10.81 -4.23
N CYS A 125 1.70 10.40 -4.60
CA CYS A 125 2.89 11.21 -4.50
C CYS A 125 2.93 12.27 -5.61
N ASP A 126 3.65 13.35 -5.36
CA ASP A 126 3.95 14.38 -6.36
C ASP A 126 5.07 13.89 -7.29
N HIS A 127 4.75 13.77 -8.58
CA HIS A 127 5.67 13.33 -9.64
C HIS A 127 6.00 14.44 -10.64
N SER A 128 5.88 15.71 -10.26
CA SER A 128 6.19 16.87 -11.10
C SER A 128 7.62 16.84 -11.67
N GLY A 129 8.58 16.23 -10.99
CA GLY A 129 9.97 16.05 -11.45
C GLY A 129 10.16 15.03 -12.58
N MET A 130 9.13 14.28 -12.97
CA MET A 130 9.23 13.17 -13.94
C MET A 130 9.71 13.61 -15.32
N VAL A 131 9.21 14.75 -15.82
CA VAL A 131 9.60 15.25 -17.17
C VAL A 131 11.08 15.62 -17.18
N ALA A 132 11.54 16.34 -16.15
CA ALA A 132 12.94 16.74 -16.02
C ALA A 132 13.90 15.55 -15.87
N ALA A 133 13.42 14.44 -15.31
CA ALA A 133 14.18 13.20 -15.19
C ALA A 133 14.29 12.41 -16.50
N GLY A 134 13.70 12.86 -17.61
CA GLY A 134 13.73 12.16 -18.90
C GLY A 134 12.54 11.22 -19.12
N GLY A 135 11.44 11.42 -18.39
CA GLY A 135 10.21 10.63 -18.51
C GLY A 135 10.05 9.60 -17.39
N PHE A 136 8.98 8.80 -17.49
CA PHE A 136 8.56 7.92 -16.39
C PHE A 136 9.59 6.86 -16.00
N GLN A 137 10.19 6.16 -16.97
CA GLN A 137 11.08 5.05 -16.67
C GLN A 137 12.38 5.50 -15.94
N PRO A 138 13.14 6.49 -16.43
CA PRO A 138 14.29 7.02 -15.69
C PRO A 138 13.91 7.57 -14.32
N TYR A 139 12.78 8.27 -14.23
CA TYR A 139 12.25 8.79 -12.96
C TYR A 139 11.96 7.65 -11.97
N LEU A 140 11.20 6.64 -12.39
CA LEU A 140 10.83 5.51 -11.54
C LEU A 140 12.08 4.76 -11.07
N VAL A 141 13.01 4.43 -11.97
CA VAL A 141 14.25 3.75 -11.61
C VAL A 141 15.04 4.56 -10.59
N LYS A 142 15.15 5.87 -10.77
CA LYS A 142 15.82 6.77 -9.84
C LYS A 142 15.15 6.75 -8.46
N GLU A 143 13.84 7.02 -8.41
CA GLU A 143 13.14 7.11 -7.13
C GLU A 143 13.12 5.76 -6.40
N LEU A 144 12.84 4.65 -7.10
CA LEU A 144 12.91 3.31 -6.50
C LEU A 144 14.33 2.96 -6.03
N GLY A 145 15.37 3.38 -6.77
CA GLY A 145 16.76 3.25 -6.36
C GLY A 145 17.05 3.94 -5.02
N ASN A 146 16.52 5.15 -4.82
CA ASN A 146 16.67 5.86 -3.54
C ASN A 146 16.07 5.05 -2.37
N PHE A 147 14.96 4.34 -2.60
CA PHE A 147 14.33 3.47 -1.61
C PHE A 147 15.09 2.15 -1.37
N THR A 148 15.95 1.70 -2.29
CA THR A 148 16.80 0.51 -2.07
C THR A 148 18.16 0.84 -1.48
N ASP A 149 18.65 2.06 -1.73
CA ASP A 149 19.96 2.55 -1.30
C ASP A 149 19.97 2.96 0.18
N CYS A 150 18.80 3.06 0.83
CA CYS A 150 18.74 3.21 2.27
C CYS A 150 19.15 1.90 2.97
N GLU A 151 19.93 2.01 4.04
CA GLU A 151 20.43 0.83 4.76
C GLU A 151 19.25 0.04 5.34
N ASN A 152 18.86 -1.15 4.89
CA ASN A 152 17.85 -2.01 5.55
C ASN A 152 16.48 -1.35 5.89
N PRO A 153 15.63 -1.09 4.90
CA PRO A 153 14.25 -1.54 5.07
C PRO A 153 13.71 -2.31 3.85
N ASP A 154 12.83 -3.29 4.10
CA ASP A 154 12.03 -3.88 3.04
C ASP A 154 10.99 -2.83 2.62
N VAL A 155 11.17 -2.23 1.45
CA VAL A 155 10.28 -1.20 0.93
C VAL A 155 9.17 -1.87 0.14
N LEU A 156 7.94 -1.49 0.44
CA LEU A 156 6.72 -2.07 -0.10
C LEU A 156 5.89 -0.98 -0.77
N ILE A 157 5.84 -1.00 -2.09
CA ILE A 157 5.15 0.04 -2.87
C ILE A 157 3.91 -0.57 -3.50
N ALA A 158 2.74 -0.04 -3.12
CA ALA A 158 1.46 -0.41 -3.71
C ALA A 158 1.08 0.59 -4.81
N PHE A 159 0.76 0.07 -6.00
CA PHE A 159 0.33 0.84 -7.17
C PHE A 159 -1.20 0.91 -7.28
N ASP A 160 -1.72 2.11 -7.57
CA ASP A 160 -3.05 2.31 -8.15
C ASP A 160 -2.92 2.38 -9.69
N TRP A 161 -3.94 2.01 -10.46
CA TRP A 161 -3.82 1.61 -11.87
C TRP A 161 -4.59 2.53 -12.84
N LYS A 162 -5.07 3.70 -12.40
CA LYS A 162 -5.98 4.57 -13.20
C LYS A 162 -5.49 5.05 -14.58
N THR A 163 -4.26 4.74 -15.02
CA THR A 163 -3.81 5.09 -16.39
C THR A 163 -3.26 3.95 -17.23
N ALA A 164 -3.19 2.70 -16.76
CA ALA A 164 -2.91 1.49 -17.55
C ALA A 164 -1.97 1.64 -18.77
N ARG A 165 -0.86 2.39 -18.66
CA ARG A 165 0.09 2.57 -19.77
C ARG A 165 1.52 2.51 -19.28
N TYR A 166 1.97 1.28 -19.03
CA TYR A 166 3.40 0.98 -19.15
C TYR A 166 3.56 -0.22 -20.07
N SER A 167 3.93 0.08 -21.30
CA SER A 167 4.55 -0.84 -22.23
C SER A 167 6.07 -0.71 -22.09
N PHE A 168 6.73 -1.75 -21.60
CA PHE A 168 8.18 -1.91 -21.73
C PHE A 168 8.43 -2.54 -23.10
N ASN A 169 9.01 -1.81 -24.06
CA ASN A 169 9.17 -2.27 -25.46
C ASN A 169 7.87 -2.79 -26.13
N GLY A 170 6.71 -2.20 -25.81
CA GLY A 170 5.42 -2.67 -26.34
C GLY A 170 4.76 -3.78 -25.52
N THR A 171 5.36 -4.22 -24.41
CA THR A 171 4.84 -5.32 -23.58
C THR A 171 4.51 -4.81 -22.16
N VAL A 172 3.30 -5.08 -21.70
CA VAL A 172 2.89 -4.80 -20.31
C VAL A 172 3.56 -5.83 -19.39
N PRO A 173 4.04 -5.51 -18.18
CA PRO A 173 4.65 -6.48 -17.27
C PRO A 173 3.75 -7.69 -16.94
N LEU A 174 2.43 -7.50 -17.02
CA LEU A 174 1.42 -8.56 -16.87
C LEU A 174 1.30 -9.49 -18.09
N ALA A 175 1.91 -9.16 -19.22
CA ALA A 175 1.96 -9.99 -20.42
C ALA A 175 3.20 -10.90 -20.46
N HIS A 176 4.01 -10.93 -19.40
CA HIS A 176 5.18 -11.80 -19.33
C HIS A 176 4.73 -13.27 -19.19
N PRO A 177 5.22 -14.22 -20.01
CA PRO A 177 4.79 -15.62 -20.00
C PRO A 177 4.87 -16.32 -18.64
N LEU A 178 5.86 -15.94 -17.80
CA LEU A 178 5.98 -16.46 -16.43
C LEU A 178 4.81 -16.04 -15.52
N VAL A 179 4.21 -14.87 -15.72
CA VAL A 179 3.06 -14.41 -14.93
C VAL A 179 1.83 -15.27 -15.24
N TYR A 180 1.63 -15.64 -16.52
CA TYR A 180 0.56 -16.58 -16.93
C TYR A 180 0.75 -17.99 -16.35
N SER A 181 2.00 -18.44 -16.18
CA SER A 181 2.29 -19.76 -15.60
C SER A 181 2.00 -19.85 -14.09
N LEU A 182 2.01 -18.72 -13.38
CA LEU A 182 1.78 -18.65 -11.93
C LEU A 182 0.30 -18.45 -11.56
N TYR A 183 -0.45 -17.69 -12.35
CA TYR A 183 -1.85 -17.34 -12.05
C TYR A 183 -2.89 -18.10 -12.89
N GLY A 184 -2.45 -18.94 -13.84
CA GLY A 184 -3.34 -19.61 -14.79
C GLY A 184 -3.85 -18.67 -15.88
N ASP A 185 -4.40 -19.23 -16.95
CA ASP A 185 -4.91 -18.47 -18.09
C ASP A 185 -6.13 -17.60 -17.71
N MET A 186 -5.85 -16.34 -17.36
CA MET A 186 -6.85 -15.34 -16.99
C MET A 186 -7.68 -14.83 -18.18
N SER A 187 -7.41 -15.26 -19.42
CA SER A 187 -8.24 -14.90 -20.59
C SER A 187 -9.65 -15.49 -20.54
N LYS A 188 -9.90 -16.43 -19.62
CA LYS A 188 -11.22 -17.03 -19.38
C LYS A 188 -12.06 -16.32 -18.31
N VAL A 189 -11.53 -15.27 -17.66
CA VAL A 189 -12.27 -14.51 -16.64
C VAL A 189 -12.60 -13.11 -17.17
N ALA A 190 -13.51 -13.04 -18.14
CA ALA A 190 -14.43 -11.92 -18.35
C ALA A 190 -15.29 -12.16 -19.59
N GLU A 191 -16.45 -12.79 -19.42
CA GLU A 191 -17.62 -12.21 -20.09
C GLU A 191 -18.20 -11.17 -19.12
N PRO A 192 -18.41 -9.92 -19.55
CA PRO A 192 -19.09 -8.94 -18.72
C PRO A 192 -20.49 -9.49 -18.38
N ALA A 193 -20.89 -9.39 -17.11
CA ALA A 193 -22.27 -9.71 -16.74
C ALA A 193 -23.23 -8.89 -17.63
N PRO A 194 -24.28 -9.51 -18.20
CA PRO A 194 -25.21 -8.81 -19.06
C PRO A 194 -25.83 -7.62 -18.31
N GLU A 195 -25.95 -6.48 -18.99
CA GLU A 195 -26.55 -5.28 -18.41
C GLU A 195 -27.94 -5.61 -17.81
N PRO A 196 -28.24 -5.14 -16.59
CA PRO A 196 -29.56 -5.32 -16.03
C PRO A 196 -30.58 -4.60 -16.93
N ALA A 197 -31.62 -5.33 -17.33
CA ALA A 197 -32.67 -4.82 -18.20
C ALA A 197 -33.23 -3.48 -17.68
N PRO A 198 -33.53 -2.52 -18.58
CA PRO A 198 -34.04 -1.21 -18.18
C PRO A 198 -35.30 -1.38 -17.33
N ARG A 199 -35.27 -0.85 -16.10
CA ARG A 199 -36.45 -0.82 -15.23
C ARG A 199 -37.54 -0.03 -15.96
N GLY A 200 -38.60 -0.73 -16.35
CA GLY A 200 -39.77 -0.15 -16.98
C GLY A 200 -40.28 1.04 -16.17
N GLY A 201 -40.47 2.17 -16.85
CA GLY A 201 -41.10 3.34 -16.26
C GLY A 201 -42.47 2.97 -15.69
N ILE A 202 -42.62 3.18 -14.39
CA ILE A 202 -43.94 3.15 -13.76
C ILE A 202 -44.68 4.38 -14.29
N ARG A 203 -45.74 4.11 -15.07
CA ARG A 203 -46.77 5.10 -15.41
C ARG A 203 -47.65 5.36 -14.20
#